data_AF-A0A367K1D3-F1
#
_entry.id   AF-A0A367K1D3-F1
#
_cell.length_a   1.000
_cell.length_b   1.000
_cell.length_c   1.000
_cell.angle_alpha   90.00
_cell.angle_beta   90.00
_cell.angle_gamma   90.00
#
_symmetry.space_group_name_H-M   'P 1'
#
loop_
_entity.id
_entity.type
_entity.pdbx_description
1 polymer ?
#
loop_
_entity_poly.entity_id
_entity_poly.type
_entity_poly.pdbx_seq_one_letter_code
_entity_poly.pdbx_strand_id
1 'polypeptide(L)'
;MSEHHDFYLPFDNELPLQCSQKSGRLLILDSSFNPPTRAHASLIETTVSQYPPGFFDAILLLLSTNNVDKSMTGASVNQRIEMMQLMASKDRTMTVGITCHGKFVDKQKAIHSRYPRLELYFILGYDTLVRLLDPKYYDLPLKQALEPFLNNCRLVCADRGQQDPMFWQRVEQ
;
A
#
# COMPACT_ATOMS: atom_id res chain seq x y z
N MET A 1 -11.83 -22.12 -16.44
CA MET A 1 -11.69 -21.71 -15.02
C MET A 1 -11.55 -20.20 -15.03
N SER A 2 -12.45 -19.47 -14.38
CA SER A 2 -12.31 -18.01 -14.27
C SER A 2 -11.11 -17.69 -13.39
N GLU A 3 -10.20 -16.85 -13.87
CA GLU A 3 -9.19 -16.25 -13.01
C GLU A 3 -9.91 -15.38 -11.97
N HIS A 4 -9.98 -15.86 -10.73
CA HIS A 4 -10.39 -15.02 -9.62
C HIS A 4 -9.25 -14.04 -9.35
N HIS A 5 -9.35 -12.84 -9.94
CA HIS A 5 -8.44 -11.75 -9.63
C HIS A 5 -8.74 -11.25 -8.21
N ASP A 6 -7.81 -11.39 -7.28
CA ASP A 6 -7.98 -10.90 -5.91
C ASP A 6 -7.54 -9.43 -5.71
N PHE A 7 -7.35 -8.73 -6.84
CA PHE A 7 -7.07 -7.30 -6.94
C PHE A 7 -7.93 -6.69 -8.05
N TYR A 8 -8.64 -5.61 -7.72
CA TYR A 8 -9.59 -4.93 -8.61
C TYR A 8 -9.32 -3.43 -8.67
N LEU A 9 -9.51 -2.86 -9.86
CA LEU A 9 -9.61 -1.42 -10.08
C LEU A 9 -11.11 -1.14 -10.40
N PRO A 10 -11.87 -0.42 -9.56
CA PRO A 10 -13.33 -0.42 -9.62
C PRO A 10 -13.95 0.47 -10.72
N PHE A 11 -13.15 1.32 -11.40
CA PHE A 11 -13.64 2.23 -12.46
C PHE A 11 -12.68 2.32 -13.65
N ASP A 12 -11.38 2.29 -13.40
CA ASP A 12 -10.36 2.16 -14.44
C ASP A 12 -10.09 0.67 -14.69
N ASN A 13 -10.05 0.18 -15.93
CA ASN A 13 -9.73 -1.22 -16.21
C ASN A 13 -8.21 -1.54 -16.12
N GLU A 14 -7.38 -0.49 -16.07
CA GLU A 14 -5.92 -0.52 -16.08
C GLU A 14 -5.37 0.61 -15.19
N LEU A 15 -4.16 0.45 -14.64
CA LEU A 15 -3.46 1.53 -13.93
C LEU A 15 -3.10 2.69 -14.90
N PRO A 16 -3.00 3.95 -14.44
CA PRO A 16 -2.66 5.13 -15.27
C PRO A 16 -1.16 5.20 -15.64
N LEU A 17 -0.58 4.07 -16.05
CA LEU A 17 0.84 3.93 -16.42
C LEU A 17 1.10 4.52 -17.81
N GLN A 18 2.14 5.35 -17.93
CA GLN A 18 2.52 5.95 -19.21
C GLN A 18 3.28 4.98 -20.14
N CYS A 19 3.88 3.92 -19.60
CA CYS A 19 4.68 2.97 -20.37
C CYS A 19 3.83 1.81 -20.93
N SER A 20 3.91 1.62 -22.25
CA SER A 20 3.19 0.56 -22.99
C SER A 20 3.51 -0.88 -22.55
N GLN A 21 4.56 -1.07 -21.74
CA GLN A 21 5.01 -2.39 -21.28
C GLN A 21 4.53 -2.77 -19.87
N LYS A 22 3.61 -2.04 -19.23
CA LYS A 22 3.15 -2.33 -17.84
C LYS A 22 4.32 -2.48 -16.83
N SER A 23 5.39 -1.73 -17.09
CA SER A 23 6.60 -1.63 -16.28
C SER A 23 6.74 -0.21 -15.77
N GLY A 24 7.19 -0.04 -14.54
CA GLY A 24 7.22 1.26 -13.87
C GLY A 24 7.22 1.12 -12.35
N ARG A 25 7.12 2.24 -11.65
CA ARG A 25 7.16 2.34 -10.19
C ARG A 25 5.80 2.77 -9.67
N LEU A 26 5.14 1.89 -8.92
CA LEU A 26 3.81 2.12 -8.36
C LEU A 26 3.92 2.48 -6.88
N LEU A 27 3.54 3.71 -6.53
CA LEU A 27 3.44 4.13 -5.13
C LEU A 27 2.09 3.69 -4.56
N ILE A 28 2.08 3.01 -3.42
CA ILE A 28 0.88 2.40 -2.83
C ILE A 28 0.68 2.92 -1.42
N LEU A 29 -0.47 3.55 -1.16
CA LEU A 29 -0.94 3.84 0.19
C LEU A 29 -2.07 2.87 0.54
N ASP A 30 -1.78 1.91 1.42
CA ASP A 30 -2.75 0.97 1.95
C ASP A 30 -3.40 1.53 3.23
N SER A 31 -4.73 1.69 3.23
CA SER A 31 -5.47 2.22 4.37
C SER A 31 -6.93 1.77 4.35
N SER A 32 -7.63 1.96 5.47
CA SER A 32 -9.07 1.73 5.56
C SER A 32 -9.92 2.85 4.96
N PHE A 33 -9.31 4.02 4.66
CA PHE A 33 -9.92 5.20 4.02
C PHE A 33 -11.36 5.52 4.50
N ASN A 34 -11.54 5.67 5.81
CA ASN A 34 -12.86 5.74 6.46
C ASN A 34 -13.04 7.02 7.31
N PRO A 35 -13.15 8.22 6.71
CA PRO A 35 -12.95 8.55 5.29
C PRO A 35 -11.45 8.72 4.93
N PRO A 36 -11.09 8.90 3.64
CA PRO A 36 -9.81 9.53 3.28
C PRO A 36 -9.70 10.94 3.91
N THR A 37 -8.48 11.38 4.20
CA THR A 37 -8.22 12.63 4.95
C THR A 37 -7.01 13.37 4.40
N ARG A 38 -6.82 14.64 4.81
CA ARG A 38 -5.62 15.43 4.49
C ARG A 38 -4.31 14.77 4.91
N ALA A 39 -4.32 13.92 5.94
CA ALA A 39 -3.13 13.15 6.33
C ALA A 39 -2.75 12.09 5.27
N HIS A 40 -3.73 11.44 4.64
CA HIS A 40 -3.47 10.50 3.55
C HIS A 40 -2.86 11.21 2.33
N ALA A 41 -3.39 12.38 1.96
CA ALA A 41 -2.83 13.21 0.88
C ALA A 41 -1.41 13.68 1.21
N SER A 42 -1.20 14.24 2.40
CA SER A 42 0.12 14.69 2.87
C SER A 42 1.16 13.57 2.89
N LEU A 43 0.79 12.33 3.25
CA LEU A 43 1.71 11.19 3.20
C LEU A 43 2.21 10.91 1.77
N ILE A 44 1.31 10.98 0.80
CA ILE A 44 1.63 10.78 -0.62
C ILE A 44 2.48 11.95 -1.13
N GLU A 45 2.03 13.20 -0.93
CA GLU A 45 2.72 14.42 -1.35
C GLU A 45 4.14 14.50 -0.78
N THR A 46 4.30 14.29 0.55
CA THR A 46 5.60 14.23 1.21
C THR A 46 6.46 13.12 0.63
N THR A 47 5.91 11.91 0.44
CA THR A 47 6.67 10.80 -0.16
C THR A 47 7.16 11.14 -1.57
N VAL A 48 6.27 11.61 -2.45
CA VAL A 48 6.61 11.97 -3.84
C VAL A 48 7.71 13.03 -3.86
N SER A 49 7.64 14.05 -3.00
CA SER A 49 8.66 15.11 -2.91
C SER A 49 10.06 14.65 -2.48
N GLN A 50 10.21 13.45 -1.88
CA GLN A 50 11.53 12.89 -1.54
C GLN A 50 12.23 12.26 -2.75
N TYR A 51 11.54 12.10 -3.88
CA TYR A 51 12.06 11.51 -5.10
C TYR A 51 12.11 12.54 -6.25
N PRO A 52 12.91 12.30 -7.31
CA PRO A 52 12.91 13.14 -8.50
C PRO A 52 11.50 13.27 -9.13
N PRO A 53 11.17 14.41 -9.77
CA PRO A 53 9.92 14.54 -10.52
C PRO A 53 9.76 13.41 -11.56
N GLY A 54 8.57 12.80 -11.62
CA GLY A 54 8.31 11.65 -12.49
C GLY A 54 8.96 10.33 -12.03
N PHE A 55 9.40 10.23 -10.76
CA PHE A 55 9.89 8.96 -10.23
C PHE A 55 8.80 7.90 -10.07
N PHE A 56 7.56 8.28 -9.75
CA PHE A 56 6.44 7.34 -9.71
C PHE A 56 5.59 7.49 -10.96
N ASP A 57 5.31 6.36 -11.62
CA ASP A 57 4.51 6.30 -12.84
C ASP A 57 3.01 6.34 -12.54
N ALA A 58 2.61 5.83 -11.37
CA ALA A 58 1.25 5.87 -10.86
C ALA A 58 1.22 5.78 -9.32
N ILE A 59 0.09 6.20 -8.75
CA ILE A 59 -0.21 6.17 -7.31
C ILE A 59 -1.49 5.34 -7.10
N LEU A 60 -1.46 4.42 -6.14
CA LEU A 60 -2.57 3.52 -5.82
C LEU A 60 -3.05 3.76 -4.38
N LEU A 61 -4.30 4.18 -4.24
CA LEU A 61 -5.03 4.14 -2.97
C LEU A 61 -5.61 2.74 -2.80
N LEU A 62 -5.01 1.90 -1.94
CA LEU A 62 -5.37 0.49 -1.79
C LEU A 62 -6.26 0.25 -0.57
N LEU A 63 -7.48 -0.26 -0.81
CA LEU A 63 -8.41 -0.70 0.23
C LEU A 63 -8.37 -2.23 0.37
N SER A 64 -7.95 -2.71 1.54
CA SER A 64 -8.13 -4.12 1.92
C SER A 64 -9.47 -4.35 2.62
N THR A 65 -10.27 -5.29 2.14
CA THR A 65 -11.58 -5.64 2.72
C THR A 65 -11.49 -6.61 3.90
N ASN A 66 -10.47 -7.49 3.92
CA ASN A 66 -10.21 -8.42 5.03
C ASN A 66 -9.02 -7.96 5.87
N ASN A 67 -9.15 -6.78 6.49
CA ASN A 67 -8.23 -6.39 7.56
C ASN A 67 -8.55 -7.21 8.82
N VAL A 68 -7.68 -8.20 9.11
CA VAL A 68 -7.83 -9.25 10.15
C VAL A 68 -8.26 -8.72 11.53
N ASP A 69 -7.90 -7.47 11.87
CA ASP A 69 -8.06 -6.90 13.20
C ASP A 69 -9.29 -5.97 13.39
N LYS A 70 -10.15 -5.74 12.37
CA LYS A 70 -11.21 -4.71 12.47
C LYS A 70 -12.58 -5.11 11.91
N SER A 71 -13.59 -5.08 12.78
CA SER A 71 -15.00 -5.00 12.36
C SER A 71 -15.25 -3.72 11.56
N MET A 72 -15.95 -3.83 10.44
CA MET A 72 -16.20 -2.72 9.52
C MET A 72 -17.26 -1.76 10.09
N THR A 73 -16.82 -0.80 10.91
CA THR A 73 -17.64 0.30 11.43
C THR A 73 -17.51 1.56 10.57
N GLY A 74 -18.53 2.43 10.58
CA GLY A 74 -18.55 3.66 9.78
C GLY A 74 -19.02 3.43 8.34
N ALA A 75 -18.33 4.04 7.37
CA ALA A 75 -18.73 4.00 5.96
C ALA A 75 -18.61 2.59 5.37
N SER A 76 -19.51 2.26 4.44
CA SER A 76 -19.49 1.02 3.66
C SER A 76 -18.29 0.95 2.71
N VAL A 77 -18.00 -0.24 2.17
CA VAL A 77 -16.92 -0.41 1.17
C VAL A 77 -17.14 0.53 -0.02
N ASN A 78 -18.36 0.60 -0.58
CA ASN A 78 -18.69 1.48 -1.71
C ASN A 78 -18.50 2.96 -1.36
N GLN A 79 -18.97 3.40 -0.19
CA GLN A 79 -18.80 4.80 0.25
C GLN A 79 -17.32 5.17 0.41
N ARG A 80 -16.48 4.26 0.92
CA ARG A 80 -15.03 4.49 1.01
C ARG A 80 -14.40 4.62 -0.37
N ILE A 81 -14.76 3.73 -1.29
CA ILE A 81 -14.33 3.77 -2.69
C ILE A 81 -14.71 5.10 -3.35
N GLU A 82 -15.97 5.54 -3.22
CA GLU A 82 -16.46 6.83 -3.74
C GLU A 82 -15.65 8.01 -3.18
N MET A 83 -15.40 8.03 -1.86
CA MET A 83 -14.58 9.06 -1.24
C MET A 83 -13.11 9.00 -1.68
N MET A 84 -12.56 7.80 -1.90
CA MET A 84 -11.20 7.61 -2.44
C MET A 84 -11.10 8.12 -3.88
N GLN A 85 -12.14 7.95 -4.72
CA GLN A 85 -12.18 8.54 -6.05
C GLN A 85 -12.16 10.07 -6.02
N LEU A 86 -12.88 10.70 -5.09
CA LEU A 86 -12.86 12.16 -4.90
C LEU A 86 -11.50 12.70 -4.42
N MET A 87 -10.66 11.83 -3.86
CA MET A 87 -9.25 12.12 -3.60
C MET A 87 -8.39 11.87 -4.84
N ALA A 88 -8.57 10.73 -5.51
CA ALA A 88 -7.83 10.34 -6.71
C ALA A 88 -8.01 11.33 -7.87
N SER A 89 -9.22 11.84 -8.11
CA SER A 89 -9.54 12.77 -9.20
C SER A 89 -8.77 14.10 -9.20
N LYS A 90 -8.04 14.40 -8.12
CA LYS A 90 -7.16 15.56 -8.00
C LYS A 90 -5.80 15.38 -8.68
N ASP A 91 -5.40 14.14 -8.95
CA ASP A 91 -4.13 13.79 -9.60
C ASP A 91 -4.37 12.68 -10.64
N ARG A 92 -4.04 12.96 -11.90
CA ARG A 92 -4.26 12.02 -13.02
C ARG A 92 -3.38 10.76 -12.96
N THR A 93 -2.37 10.74 -12.10
CA THR A 93 -1.53 9.56 -11.82
C THR A 93 -2.11 8.67 -10.72
N MET A 94 -3.13 9.13 -9.99
CA MET A 94 -3.70 8.43 -8.84
C MET A 94 -4.96 7.65 -9.22
N THR A 95 -5.07 6.41 -8.77
CA THR A 95 -6.25 5.55 -8.92
C THR A 95 -6.55 4.76 -7.64
N VAL A 96 -7.69 4.07 -7.62
CA VAL A 96 -8.21 3.29 -6.48
C VAL A 96 -8.07 1.80 -6.77
N GLY A 97 -7.57 1.04 -5.81
CA GLY A 97 -7.51 -0.41 -5.86
C GLY A 97 -8.22 -1.06 -4.67
N ILE A 98 -8.75 -2.25 -4.88
CA ILE A 98 -9.41 -3.06 -3.85
C ILE A 98 -8.76 -4.45 -3.84
N THR A 99 -8.54 -5.02 -2.65
CA THR A 99 -8.08 -6.41 -2.51
C THR A 99 -8.73 -7.10 -1.30
N CYS A 100 -8.87 -8.41 -1.38
CA CYS A 100 -9.33 -9.24 -0.26
C CYS A 100 -8.18 -9.69 0.66
N HIS A 101 -6.92 -9.33 0.38
CA HIS A 101 -5.77 -9.78 1.15
C HIS A 101 -5.44 -8.84 2.32
N GLY A 102 -5.21 -9.41 3.50
CA GLY A 102 -4.73 -8.67 4.69
C GLY A 102 -3.20 -8.51 4.72
N LYS A 103 -2.44 -9.57 4.41
CA LYS A 103 -0.96 -9.60 4.47
C LYS A 103 -0.35 -8.91 3.24
N PHE A 104 0.70 -8.10 3.44
CA PHE A 104 1.37 -7.36 2.34
C PHE A 104 2.00 -8.26 1.28
N VAL A 105 2.50 -9.43 1.67
CA VAL A 105 3.04 -10.45 0.75
C VAL A 105 1.97 -10.88 -0.26
N ASP A 106 0.72 -11.05 0.16
CA ASP A 106 -0.36 -11.50 -0.71
C ASP A 106 -0.92 -10.35 -1.56
N LYS A 107 -0.96 -9.12 -1.01
CA LYS A 107 -1.22 -7.89 -1.79
C LYS A 107 -0.23 -7.72 -2.94
N GLN A 108 1.06 -7.93 -2.70
CA GLN A 108 2.11 -7.88 -3.73
C GLN A 108 1.87 -8.93 -4.82
N LYS A 109 1.62 -10.20 -4.45
CA LYS A 109 1.30 -11.26 -5.42
C LYS A 109 0.09 -10.92 -6.29
N ALA A 110 -0.99 -10.40 -5.69
CA ALA A 110 -2.19 -10.05 -6.42
C ALA A 110 -1.96 -8.92 -7.45
N ILE A 111 -1.23 -7.86 -7.07
CA ILE A 111 -0.86 -6.78 -7.99
C ILE A 111 0.06 -7.30 -9.10
N HIS A 112 1.07 -8.11 -8.77
CA HIS A 112 2.01 -8.68 -9.74
C HIS A 112 1.36 -9.70 -10.70
N SER A 113 0.28 -10.39 -10.30
CA SER A 113 -0.46 -11.27 -11.21
C SER A 113 -1.01 -10.53 -12.44
N ARG A 114 -1.39 -9.25 -12.25
CA ARG A 114 -1.93 -8.35 -13.28
C ARG A 114 -0.84 -7.46 -13.90
N TYR A 115 0.21 -7.12 -13.14
CA TYR A 115 1.28 -6.20 -13.52
C TYR A 115 2.67 -6.71 -13.08
N PRO A 116 3.21 -7.77 -13.73
CA PRO A 116 4.40 -8.48 -13.25
C PRO A 116 5.73 -7.72 -13.42
N ARG A 117 5.72 -6.52 -14.02
CA ARG A 117 6.92 -5.69 -14.25
C ARG A 117 6.93 -4.39 -13.45
N LEU A 118 6.05 -4.24 -12.45
CA LEU A 118 6.05 -3.07 -11.57
C LEU A 118 6.96 -3.26 -10.36
N GLU A 119 7.78 -2.26 -10.06
CA GLU A 119 8.41 -2.13 -8.75
C GLU A 119 7.40 -1.45 -7.80
N LEU A 120 7.07 -2.11 -6.69
CA LEU A 120 6.01 -1.66 -5.78
C LEU A 120 6.60 -0.91 -4.59
N TYR A 121 6.10 0.29 -4.29
CA TYR A 121 6.53 1.11 -3.16
C TYR A 121 5.38 1.25 -2.16
N PHE A 122 5.43 0.55 -1.04
CA PHE A 122 4.40 0.65 0.00
C PHE A 122 4.73 1.75 1.01
N ILE A 123 3.86 2.75 1.15
CA ILE A 123 3.90 3.72 2.24
C ILE A 123 3.33 3.05 3.50
N LEU A 124 4.17 2.89 4.53
CA LEU A 124 3.80 2.29 5.80
C LEU A 124 4.05 3.28 6.95
N GLY A 125 3.12 3.39 7.89
CA GLY A 125 3.40 3.97 9.21
C GLY A 125 4.16 2.98 10.09
N TYR A 126 4.89 3.49 11.08
CA TYR A 126 5.74 2.69 11.98
C TYR A 126 5.02 1.46 12.59
N ASP A 127 3.82 1.64 13.16
CA ASP A 127 3.01 0.54 13.73
C ASP A 127 2.68 -0.58 12.73
N THR A 128 2.61 -0.26 11.44
CA THR A 128 2.36 -1.24 10.38
C THR A 128 3.65 -1.90 9.92
N LEU A 129 4.79 -1.18 9.93
CA LEU A 129 6.11 -1.77 9.72
C LEU A 129 6.47 -2.76 10.83
N VAL A 130 6.21 -2.41 12.10
CA VAL A 130 6.41 -3.32 13.24
C VAL A 130 5.56 -4.59 13.08
N ARG A 131 4.28 -4.46 12.71
CA ARG A 131 3.42 -5.63 12.42
C ARG A 131 3.85 -6.42 11.19
N LEU A 132 4.40 -5.78 10.16
CA LEU A 132 4.95 -6.47 8.99
C LEU A 132 6.14 -7.35 9.38
N LEU A 133 6.97 -6.91 10.33
CA LEU A 133 8.16 -7.62 10.80
C LEU A 133 7.89 -8.56 11.98
N ASP A 134 6.66 -8.63 12.49
CA ASP A 134 6.30 -9.49 13.63
C ASP A 134 6.11 -10.96 13.17
N PRO A 135 6.93 -11.92 13.66
CA PRO A 135 6.87 -13.31 13.24
C PRO A 135 5.51 -13.98 13.42
N LYS A 136 4.66 -13.51 14.36
CA LYS A 136 3.37 -14.17 14.66
C LYS A 136 2.37 -14.16 13.50
N TYR A 137 2.60 -13.33 12.47
CA TYR A 137 1.77 -13.27 11.27
C TYR A 137 2.23 -14.26 10.16
N TYR A 138 3.26 -15.07 10.40
CA TYR A 138 3.86 -15.96 9.41
C TYR A 138 4.02 -17.39 9.92
N ASP A 139 3.59 -18.34 9.10
CA ASP A 139 3.72 -19.79 9.35
C ASP A 139 5.12 -20.32 9.01
N LEU A 140 5.95 -19.49 8.37
CA LEU A 140 7.34 -19.74 7.99
C LEU A 140 8.28 -18.78 8.75
N PRO A 141 9.57 -19.14 8.90
CA PRO A 141 10.58 -18.23 9.46
C PRO A 141 10.55 -16.87 8.75
N LEU A 142 10.51 -15.78 9.53
CA LEU A 142 10.25 -14.40 9.04
C LEU A 142 11.06 -14.04 7.77
N LYS A 143 12.35 -14.39 7.72
CA LYS A 143 13.20 -14.17 6.54
C LYS A 143 12.63 -14.84 5.29
N GLN A 144 12.29 -16.14 5.36
CA GLN A 144 11.74 -16.89 4.22
C GLN A 144 10.37 -16.37 3.81
N ALA A 145 9.55 -15.93 4.77
CA ALA A 145 8.23 -15.37 4.50
C ALA A 145 8.28 -14.01 3.79
N LEU A 146 9.25 -13.15 4.14
CA LEU A 146 9.37 -11.78 3.62
C LEU A 146 10.36 -11.61 2.47
N GLU A 147 11.33 -12.50 2.28
CA GLU A 147 12.33 -12.41 1.21
C GLU A 147 11.72 -12.24 -0.19
N PRO A 148 10.68 -13.01 -0.61
CA PRO A 148 10.02 -12.78 -1.89
C PRO A 148 9.38 -11.39 -2.02
N PHE A 149 8.83 -10.86 -0.91
CA PHE A 149 8.20 -9.54 -0.89
C PHE A 149 9.24 -8.42 -0.93
N LEU A 150 10.28 -8.47 -0.10
CA LEU A 150 11.32 -7.44 -0.02
C LEU A 150 12.22 -7.39 -1.27
N ASN A 151 12.38 -8.50 -1.98
CA ASN A 151 13.06 -8.50 -3.29
C ASN A 151 12.28 -7.72 -4.36
N ASN A 152 10.95 -7.71 -4.28
CA ASN A 152 10.04 -7.13 -5.29
C ASN A 152 9.41 -5.78 -4.89
N CYS A 153 9.56 -5.38 -3.63
CA CYS A 153 8.98 -4.17 -3.07
C CYS A 153 10.04 -3.26 -2.44
N ARG A 154 9.68 -1.98 -2.30
CA ARG A 154 10.33 -1.00 -1.43
C ARG A 154 9.32 -0.55 -0.37
N LEU A 155 9.84 -0.21 0.80
CA LEU A 155 9.04 0.30 1.91
C LEU A 155 9.41 1.76 2.17
N VAL A 156 8.42 2.64 2.12
CA VAL A 156 8.57 4.03 2.56
C VAL A 156 7.98 4.11 3.96
N CYS A 157 8.86 4.15 4.98
CA CYS A 157 8.42 4.31 6.36
C CYS A 157 8.12 5.79 6.65
N ALA A 158 6.83 6.13 6.73
CA ALA A 158 6.39 7.44 7.14
C ALA A 158 6.26 7.49 8.67
N ASP A 159 7.31 7.98 9.33
CA ASP A 159 7.28 8.24 10.77
C ASP A 159 6.53 9.54 11.10
N ARG A 160 5.86 9.54 12.26
CA ARG A 160 5.21 10.72 12.85
C ARG A 160 6.12 11.24 13.97
N GLY A 161 7.11 12.08 13.66
CA GLY A 161 7.93 12.72 14.69
C GLY A 161 7.04 13.43 15.74
N GLN A 162 7.29 13.38 17.05
CA GLN A 162 8.53 13.10 17.81
C GLN A 162 8.16 12.70 19.28
N GLN A 163 8.91 11.95 20.11
CA GLN A 163 10.20 11.20 20.03
C GLN A 163 10.14 9.96 20.97
N ASP A 164 11.15 9.09 20.96
CA ASP A 164 11.79 8.62 22.22
C ASP A 164 13.33 8.51 22.06
N PRO A 165 14.13 9.43 22.63
CA PRO A 165 15.59 9.37 22.56
C PRO A 165 16.21 8.21 23.37
N MET A 166 15.44 7.55 24.23
CA MET A 166 15.88 6.44 25.07
C MET A 166 15.65 5.07 24.42
N PHE A 167 15.12 5.00 23.19
CA PHE A 167 14.84 3.73 22.50
C PHE A 167 16.10 2.84 22.41
N TRP A 168 17.20 3.37 21.89
CA TRP A 168 18.43 2.59 21.69
C TRP A 168 19.11 2.16 23.00
N GLN A 169 19.06 2.99 24.05
CA GLN A 169 19.65 2.66 25.36
C GLN A 169 18.98 1.47 26.06
N ARG A 170 17.77 1.07 25.64
CA ARG A 170 17.04 -0.10 26.16
C ARG A 170 17.19 -1.35 25.30
N VAL A 171 17.85 -1.24 24.14
CA VAL A 171 18.13 -2.37 23.22
C VAL A 171 19.55 -2.92 23.43
N GLU A 172 20.41 -2.18 24.13
CA GLU A 172 21.80 -2.53 24.45
C GLU A 172 22.00 -3.08 25.88
N GLN A 173 20.91 -3.48 26.56
CA GLN A 173 20.90 -4.13 27.89
C GLN A 173 20.25 -5.52 27.81
#